data_AF-A0A1V8V844-F1
#
_entry.id   AF-A0A1V8V844-F1
#
_cell.length_a   1.000
_cell.length_b   1.000
_cell.length_c   1.000
_cell.angle_alpha   90.00
_cell.angle_beta   90.00
_cell.angle_gamma   90.00
#
_symmetry.space_group_name_H-M   'P 1'
#
loop_
_entity.id
_entity.type
_entity.pdbx_description
1 polymer ?
#
loop_
_entity_poly.entity_id
_entity_poly.type
_entity_poly.pdbx_seq_one_letter_code
_entity_poly.pdbx_strand_id
1 'polypeptide(L)'
;MVSPQHPSGDGRSLSSSPIDTGLPGGPTTHRRHKVIDLFEVLIGTVPNQNYFELHTFLFYDRSIYFRRHLDAGTNPAIPNTTPTIFGAYLTLAYGQSVTAALRSLTDNDDAPALRLMDTYNLAYQLDDYTVCNKIVDWIVSSVHADRTQPSIEDAVHIYSTRPSDRHPLRRLVVA
;
A
#
# COMPACT_ATOMS: atom_id res chain seq x y z
N MET A 1 35.78 41.59 21.66
CA MET A 1 35.81 43.05 21.39
C MET A 1 36.52 43.25 20.06
N VAL A 2 35.86 43.97 19.14
CA VAL A 2 36.37 44.58 17.89
C VAL A 2 36.64 43.64 16.70
N SER A 3 35.72 43.67 15.73
CA SER A 3 35.95 43.40 14.30
C SER A 3 36.80 44.50 13.65
N PRO A 4 37.41 44.22 12.48
CA PRO A 4 37.34 45.20 11.40
C PRO A 4 37.01 44.61 10.01
N GLN A 5 35.93 45.14 9.45
CA GLN A 5 35.70 45.68 8.10
C GLN A 5 36.12 44.93 6.80
N HIS A 6 35.06 44.59 6.06
CA HIS A 6 34.85 44.40 4.61
C HIS A 6 35.56 45.45 3.69
N PRO A 7 35.78 45.20 2.37
CA PRO A 7 34.67 45.32 1.40
C PRO A 7 34.76 44.51 0.07
N SER A 8 33.63 44.57 -0.66
CA SER A 8 33.49 44.52 -2.12
C SER A 8 33.58 43.18 -2.86
N GLY A 9 32.56 42.92 -3.67
CA GLY A 9 32.57 41.86 -4.67
C GLY A 9 31.19 41.64 -5.27
N ASP A 10 30.90 42.41 -6.31
CA ASP A 10 29.65 42.50 -7.06
C ASP A 10 29.03 41.18 -7.51
N GLY A 11 27.71 41.22 -7.63
CA GLY A 11 26.92 40.13 -8.16
C GLY A 11 27.24 39.79 -9.61
N ARG A 12 26.88 38.56 -9.97
CA ARG A 12 26.34 38.22 -11.29
C ARG A 12 25.67 36.86 -11.20
N SER A 13 24.36 36.88 -11.43
CA SER A 13 23.53 35.76 -11.81
C SER A 13 24.22 34.95 -12.91
N LEU A 14 24.60 33.71 -12.63
CA LEU A 14 24.97 32.76 -13.66
C LEU A 14 23.69 32.06 -14.13
N SER A 15 23.00 32.77 -15.01
CA SER A 15 22.10 32.19 -16.01
C SER A 15 22.92 31.22 -16.86
N SER A 16 22.78 29.92 -16.62
CA SER A 16 23.27 28.88 -17.52
C SER A 16 22.24 28.66 -18.63
N SER A 17 22.28 29.52 -19.64
CA SER A 17 21.69 29.19 -20.94
C SER A 17 22.51 28.06 -21.57
N PRO A 18 21.88 26.99 -22.10
CA PRO A 18 22.63 25.91 -22.74
C PRO A 18 23.18 26.38 -24.09
N ILE A 19 24.42 25.96 -24.36
CA ILE A 19 25.13 26.18 -25.61
C ILE A 19 24.40 25.44 -26.74
N ASP A 20 23.93 26.20 -27.73
CA ASP A 20 23.32 25.71 -28.96
C ASP A 20 24.42 25.25 -29.92
N THR A 21 24.78 23.96 -29.84
CA THR A 21 25.55 23.29 -30.90
C THR A 21 24.58 22.66 -31.89
N GLY A 22 24.23 23.41 -32.94
CA GLY A 22 23.45 22.91 -34.06
C GLY A 22 24.10 21.70 -34.73
N LEU A 23 23.45 20.54 -34.64
CA LEU A 23 23.64 19.38 -35.51
C LEU A 23 22.26 18.80 -35.88
N PRO A 24 22.04 18.38 -37.13
CA PRO A 24 20.72 18.03 -37.63
C PRO A 24 20.31 16.59 -37.26
N GLY A 25 19.07 16.44 -36.77
CA GLY A 25 18.18 15.32 -37.07
C GLY A 25 18.61 13.92 -36.66
N GLY A 26 18.34 13.55 -35.41
CA GLY A 26 18.10 12.17 -35.00
C GLY A 26 16.90 12.16 -34.05
N PRO A 27 16.02 11.14 -34.07
CA PRO A 27 14.91 11.07 -33.12
C PRO A 27 15.52 10.89 -31.75
N THR A 28 15.57 11.98 -30.98
CA THR A 28 15.78 11.93 -29.55
C THR A 28 14.57 11.18 -29.00
N THR A 29 14.73 9.88 -28.77
CA THR A 29 13.92 9.17 -27.79
C THR A 29 14.19 9.85 -26.47
N HIS A 30 13.45 10.91 -26.19
CA HIS A 30 13.20 11.36 -24.85
C HIS A 30 12.63 10.12 -24.16
N ARG A 31 13.47 9.41 -23.40
CA ARG A 31 12.99 8.62 -22.27
C ARG A 31 12.24 9.64 -21.42
N ARG A 32 10.94 9.75 -21.66
CA ARG A 32 10.02 10.38 -20.72
C ARG A 32 10.25 9.59 -19.44
N HIS A 33 10.94 10.20 -18.47
CA HIS A 33 10.88 9.73 -17.10
C HIS A 33 9.38 9.73 -16.79
N LYS A 34 8.79 8.53 -16.72
CA LYS A 34 7.40 8.37 -16.35
C LYS A 34 7.33 8.92 -14.94
N VAL A 35 6.78 10.12 -14.78
CA VAL A 35 6.52 10.68 -13.45
C VAL A 35 5.65 9.63 -12.76
N ILE A 36 6.19 9.08 -11.68
CA ILE A 36 5.45 8.13 -10.86
C ILE A 36 4.53 8.98 -10.00
N ASP A 37 3.26 9.04 -10.37
CA ASP A 37 2.26 9.75 -9.58
C ASP A 37 2.00 8.95 -8.29
N LEU A 38 2.25 9.60 -7.15
CA LEU A 38 2.04 9.06 -5.81
C LEU A 38 0.90 9.80 -5.10
N PHE A 39 0.24 9.14 -4.17
CA PHE A 39 -0.68 9.76 -3.22
C PHE A 39 -0.44 9.26 -1.80
N GLU A 40 -0.71 10.11 -0.82
CA GLU A 40 -0.51 9.81 0.60
C GLU A 40 -1.77 9.20 1.22
N VAL A 41 -1.57 8.20 2.08
CA VAL A 41 -2.62 7.58 2.89
C VAL A 41 -2.22 7.62 4.36
N LEU A 42 -3.12 8.12 5.21
CA LEU A 42 -2.94 8.10 6.66
C LEU A 42 -3.53 6.81 7.25
N ILE A 43 -2.75 6.07 8.04
CA ILE A 43 -3.16 4.83 8.69
C ILE A 43 -3.10 4.99 10.20
N GLY A 44 -4.14 4.52 10.88
CA GLY A 44 -4.24 4.51 12.33
C GLY A 44 -4.64 5.86 12.93
N THR A 45 -4.53 5.95 14.25
CA THR A 45 -4.82 7.15 15.04
C THR A 45 -3.68 7.45 16.00
N VAL A 46 -3.53 8.70 16.41
CA VAL A 46 -2.54 9.14 17.42
C VAL A 46 -2.62 8.25 18.68
N PRO A 47 -1.48 7.82 19.25
CA PRO A 47 -0.10 8.12 18.84
C PRO A 47 0.46 7.21 17.74
N ASN A 48 -0.26 6.16 17.34
CA ASN A 48 0.23 5.09 16.47
C ASN A 48 -0.25 5.26 15.01
N GLN A 49 -0.17 6.49 14.49
CA GLN A 49 -0.51 6.78 13.10
C GLN A 49 0.74 6.86 12.21
N ASN A 50 0.61 6.50 10.94
CA ASN A 50 1.70 6.64 9.97
C ASN A 50 1.16 6.99 8.57
N TYR A 51 1.97 7.73 7.80
CA TYR A 51 1.69 8.04 6.40
C TYR A 51 2.39 7.05 5.47
N PHE A 52 1.70 6.68 4.40
CA PHE A 52 2.21 5.80 3.36
C PHE A 52 2.02 6.45 1.99
N GLU A 53 3.08 6.47 1.19
CA GLU A 53 3.01 6.91 -0.21
C GLU A 53 2.72 5.72 -1.13
N LEU A 54 1.67 5.83 -1.93
CA LEU A 54 1.18 4.75 -2.79
C LEU A 54 1.22 5.14 -4.26
N HIS A 55 1.47 4.15 -5.13
CA HIS A 55 1.50 4.35 -6.58
C HIS A 55 0.09 4.49 -7.14
N THR A 56 -0.25 5.68 -7.65
CA THR A 56 -1.57 6.00 -8.21
C THR A 56 -1.98 5.00 -9.28
N PHE A 57 -1.09 4.69 -10.23
CA PHE A 57 -1.39 3.75 -11.32
C PHE A 57 -1.78 2.34 -10.84
N LEU A 58 -1.27 1.91 -9.68
CA LEU A 58 -1.56 0.59 -9.15
C LEU A 58 -2.89 0.58 -8.39
N PHE A 59 -3.10 1.58 -7.54
CA PHE A 59 -4.24 1.58 -6.61
C PHE A 59 -5.52 2.18 -7.19
N TYR A 60 -5.43 2.99 -8.25
CA TYR A 60 -6.59 3.58 -8.92
C TYR A 60 -7.52 2.49 -9.50
N ASP A 61 -6.98 1.50 -10.19
CA ASP A 61 -7.79 0.42 -10.78
C ASP A 61 -8.12 -0.69 -9.78
N ARG A 62 -7.27 -0.85 -8.76
CA ARG A 62 -7.29 -1.99 -7.85
C ARG A 62 -8.28 -1.81 -6.69
N SER A 63 -8.46 -0.59 -6.20
CA SER A 63 -9.27 -0.29 -5.02
C SER A 63 -10.31 0.77 -5.36
N ILE A 64 -11.59 0.40 -5.27
CA ILE A 64 -12.70 1.35 -5.47
C ILE A 64 -12.65 2.45 -4.41
N TYR A 65 -12.26 2.10 -3.18
CA TYR A 65 -12.06 3.05 -2.09
C TYR A 65 -11.03 4.13 -2.46
N PHE A 66 -9.81 3.74 -2.87
CA PHE A 66 -8.78 4.71 -3.22
C PHE A 66 -9.14 5.52 -4.46
N ARG A 67 -9.74 4.89 -5.48
CA ARG A 67 -10.23 5.59 -6.67
C ARG A 67 -11.19 6.73 -6.31
N ARG A 68 -12.16 6.49 -5.43
CA ARG A 68 -13.13 7.52 -4.99
C ARG A 68 -12.44 8.71 -4.33
N HIS A 69 -11.42 8.46 -3.52
CA HIS A 69 -10.65 9.53 -2.88
C HIS A 69 -9.83 10.35 -3.88
N LEU A 70 -9.18 9.67 -4.83
CA LEU A 70 -8.40 10.30 -5.90
C LEU A 70 -9.28 11.14 -6.83
N ASP A 71 -10.43 10.60 -7.26
CA ASP A 71 -11.41 11.31 -8.09
C ASP A 71 -11.97 12.56 -7.37
N ALA A 72 -12.06 12.51 -6.04
CA ALA A 72 -12.49 13.63 -5.20
C ALA A 72 -11.36 14.62 -4.84
N GLY A 73 -10.10 14.33 -5.21
CA GLY A 73 -8.95 15.15 -4.82
C GLY A 73 -8.67 15.16 -3.32
N THR A 74 -8.97 14.07 -2.62
CA THR A 74 -8.78 13.94 -1.17
C THR A 74 -7.74 12.86 -0.83
N ASN A 75 -7.02 13.06 0.28
CA ASN A 75 -6.12 12.03 0.80
C ASN A 75 -6.92 11.05 1.68
N PRO A 76 -6.85 9.73 1.40
CA PRO A 76 -7.54 8.73 2.21
C PRO A 76 -6.95 8.62 3.63
N ALA A 77 -7.82 8.37 4.61
CA ALA A 77 -7.44 8.05 5.98
C ALA A 77 -8.17 6.79 6.46
N ILE A 78 -7.45 5.86 7.10
CA ILE A 78 -7.97 4.57 7.55
C ILE A 78 -7.65 4.41 9.05
N PRO A 79 -8.48 4.96 9.95
CA PRO A 79 -8.17 5.02 11.38
C PRO A 79 -8.29 3.67 12.09
N ASN A 80 -9.14 2.76 11.61
CA ASN A 80 -9.43 1.47 12.24
C ASN A 80 -8.44 0.37 11.80
N THR A 81 -7.19 0.72 11.54
CA THR A 81 -6.16 -0.18 11.02
C THR A 81 -4.80 0.24 11.54
N THR A 82 -3.95 -0.73 11.85
CA THR A 82 -2.57 -0.45 12.30
C THR A 82 -1.63 -0.36 11.10
N PRO A 83 -0.52 0.40 11.20
CA PRO A 83 0.52 0.42 10.17
C PRO A 83 1.05 -0.97 9.80
N THR A 84 1.11 -1.90 10.76
CA THR A 84 1.53 -3.30 10.54
C THR A 84 0.57 -4.05 9.62
N ILE A 85 -0.74 -4.01 9.89
CA ILE A 85 -1.75 -4.63 9.03
C ILE A 85 -1.76 -3.99 7.64
N PHE A 86 -1.62 -2.66 7.58
CA PHE A 86 -1.53 -1.96 6.31
C PHE A 86 -0.28 -2.36 5.51
N GLY A 87 0.87 -2.54 6.16
CA GLY A 87 2.10 -3.03 5.52
C GLY A 87 1.95 -4.43 4.93
N ALA A 88 1.26 -5.34 5.63
CA ALA A 88 0.94 -6.67 5.11
C ALA A 88 0.00 -6.59 3.89
N TYR A 89 -1.00 -5.70 3.93
CA TYR A 89 -1.85 -5.40 2.77
C TYR A 89 -1.03 -4.89 1.58
N LEU A 90 -0.14 -3.92 1.79
CA LEU A 90 0.71 -3.38 0.73
C LEU A 90 1.59 -4.48 0.11
N THR A 91 2.18 -5.34 0.92
CA THR A 91 2.98 -6.48 0.46
C THR A 91 2.19 -7.31 -0.56
N LEU A 92 0.93 -7.64 -0.25
CA LEU A 92 0.04 -8.40 -1.14
C LEU A 92 -0.41 -7.60 -2.37
N ALA A 93 -0.70 -6.30 -2.18
CA ALA A 93 -1.15 -5.41 -3.23
C ALA A 93 -0.08 -5.19 -4.31
N TYR A 94 1.18 -5.08 -3.91
CA TYR A 94 2.35 -4.99 -4.80
C TYR A 94 2.77 -6.32 -5.43
N GLY A 95 1.96 -7.38 -5.26
CA GLY A 95 2.16 -8.62 -5.99
C GLY A 95 2.92 -9.71 -5.23
N GLN A 96 3.39 -9.46 -4.00
CA GLN A 96 4.12 -10.47 -3.23
C GLN A 96 3.20 -11.60 -2.76
N SER A 97 3.83 -12.68 -2.26
CA SER A 97 3.14 -13.88 -1.78
C SER A 97 2.54 -13.68 -0.37
N VAL A 98 1.55 -14.50 -0.02
CA VAL A 98 0.99 -14.55 1.33
C VAL A 98 2.02 -14.93 2.38
N THR A 99 2.98 -15.79 2.04
CA THR A 99 4.12 -16.10 2.92
C THR A 99 4.99 -14.88 3.22
N ALA A 100 5.20 -13.98 2.25
CA ALA A 100 5.94 -12.75 2.50
C ALA A 100 5.18 -11.81 3.44
N ALA A 101 3.86 -11.69 3.26
CA ALA A 101 3.01 -10.91 4.16
C ALA A 101 3.03 -11.49 5.59
N LEU A 102 2.91 -12.81 5.73
CA LEU A 102 2.97 -13.49 7.02
C LEU A 102 4.28 -13.21 7.77
N ARG A 103 5.44 -13.24 7.10
CA ARG A 103 6.73 -12.90 7.74
C ARG A 103 6.73 -11.50 8.34
N SER A 104 6.20 -10.52 7.62
CA SER A 104 6.11 -9.14 8.14
C SER A 104 5.19 -9.00 9.36
N LEU A 105 4.24 -9.92 9.50
CA LEU A 105 3.33 -9.99 10.65
C LEU A 105 3.98 -10.71 11.84
N THR A 106 4.79 -11.76 11.59
CA THR A 106 5.46 -12.55 12.63
C THR A 106 6.46 -11.75 13.44
N ASP A 107 7.13 -10.76 12.83
CA ASP A 107 8.09 -9.90 13.55
C ASP A 107 7.42 -9.02 14.63
N ASN A 108 6.09 -8.94 14.64
CA ASN A 108 5.32 -8.03 15.47
C ASN A 108 4.23 -8.70 16.34
N ASP A 109 3.93 -9.99 16.13
CA ASP A 109 2.77 -10.63 16.77
C ASP A 109 2.92 -12.17 16.88
N ASP A 110 2.42 -12.74 17.97
CA ASP A 110 2.39 -14.18 18.24
C ASP A 110 1.29 -14.92 17.44
N ALA A 111 0.34 -14.20 16.84
CA ALA A 111 -0.77 -14.76 16.06
C ALA A 111 -0.82 -14.25 14.59
N PRO A 112 0.17 -14.58 13.74
CA PRO A 112 0.27 -14.07 12.37
C PRO A 112 -0.91 -14.50 11.47
N ALA A 113 -1.57 -15.62 11.75
CA ALA A 113 -2.76 -16.06 11.01
C ALA A 113 -3.97 -15.16 11.27
N LEU A 114 -4.22 -14.77 12.52
CA LEU A 114 -5.27 -13.82 12.88
C LEU A 114 -5.02 -12.45 12.24
N ARG A 115 -3.76 -12.01 12.22
CA ARG A 115 -3.34 -10.76 11.55
C ARG A 115 -3.48 -10.82 10.02
N LEU A 116 -3.35 -12.01 9.43
CA LEU A 116 -3.67 -12.18 8.02
C LEU A 116 -5.17 -12.02 7.76
N MET A 117 -6.04 -12.43 8.69
CA MET A 117 -7.48 -12.17 8.60
C MET A 117 -7.81 -10.69 8.77
N ASP A 118 -7.14 -9.98 9.68
CA ASP A 118 -7.23 -8.51 9.77
C ASP A 118 -6.83 -7.84 8.44
N THR A 119 -5.78 -8.36 7.79
CA THR A 119 -5.33 -7.89 6.47
C THR A 119 -6.37 -8.16 5.37
N TYR A 120 -7.02 -9.32 5.40
CA TYR A 120 -8.14 -9.63 4.51
C TYR A 120 -9.33 -8.67 4.74
N ASN A 121 -9.67 -8.40 6.00
CA ASN A 121 -10.77 -7.49 6.38
C ASN A 121 -10.51 -6.05 5.90
N LEU A 122 -9.26 -5.60 6.01
CA LEU A 122 -8.81 -4.34 5.44
C LEU A 122 -8.98 -4.34 3.92
N ALA A 123 -8.46 -5.34 3.21
CA ALA A 123 -8.59 -5.41 1.75
C ALA A 123 -10.06 -5.36 1.29
N TYR A 124 -10.95 -6.05 2.02
CA TYR A 124 -12.38 -6.02 1.74
C TYR A 124 -13.00 -4.63 2.01
N GLN A 125 -12.55 -3.91 3.06
CA GLN A 125 -12.96 -2.51 3.28
C GLN A 125 -12.48 -1.57 2.17
N LEU A 126 -11.30 -1.83 1.61
CA LEU A 126 -10.73 -1.04 0.52
C LEU A 126 -11.31 -1.41 -0.85
N ASP A 127 -12.28 -2.33 -0.92
CA ASP A 127 -12.81 -2.89 -2.16
C ASP A 127 -11.69 -3.46 -3.07
N ASP A 128 -10.63 -4.01 -2.47
CA ASP A 128 -9.53 -4.68 -3.17
C ASP A 128 -9.73 -6.21 -3.13
N TYR A 129 -10.64 -6.67 -3.97
CA TYR A 129 -10.97 -8.09 -4.08
C TYR A 129 -9.80 -8.95 -4.60
N THR A 130 -8.79 -8.33 -5.23
CA THR A 130 -7.60 -9.06 -5.68
C THR A 130 -6.75 -9.49 -4.48
N VAL A 131 -6.57 -8.65 -3.46
CA VAL A 131 -5.90 -9.08 -2.21
C VAL A 131 -6.79 -10.09 -1.47
N CYS A 132 -8.11 -9.85 -1.38
CA CYS A 132 -9.02 -10.79 -0.72
C CYS A 132 -8.88 -12.20 -1.31
N ASN A 133 -8.93 -12.33 -2.63
CA ASN A 133 -8.82 -13.63 -3.31
C ASN A 133 -7.46 -14.29 -3.05
N LYS A 134 -6.35 -13.54 -3.08
CA LYS A 134 -5.02 -14.10 -2.75
C LYS A 134 -4.97 -14.75 -1.36
N ILE A 135 -5.58 -14.10 -0.36
CA ILE A 135 -5.59 -14.63 1.01
C ILE A 135 -6.50 -15.86 1.08
N VAL A 136 -7.67 -15.82 0.43
CA VAL A 136 -8.62 -16.94 0.36
C VAL A 136 -7.98 -18.15 -0.33
N ASP A 137 -7.37 -17.96 -1.49
CA ASP A 137 -6.70 -19.02 -2.25
C ASP A 137 -5.59 -19.68 -1.43
N TRP A 138 -4.85 -18.89 -0.64
CA TRP A 138 -3.84 -19.41 0.26
C TRP A 138 -4.44 -20.22 1.42
N ILE A 139 -5.54 -19.76 2.03
CA ILE A 139 -6.24 -20.51 3.09
C ILE A 139 -6.69 -21.86 2.55
N VAL A 140 -7.39 -21.86 1.41
CA VAL A 140 -7.89 -23.08 0.76
C VAL A 140 -6.75 -24.04 0.42
N SER A 141 -5.68 -23.51 -0.16
CA SER A 141 -4.48 -24.31 -0.48
C SER A 141 -3.81 -24.89 0.77
N SER A 142 -3.81 -24.16 1.88
CA SER A 142 -3.19 -24.60 3.14
C SER A 142 -4.01 -25.70 3.83
N VAL A 143 -5.34 -25.60 3.77
CA VAL A 143 -6.27 -26.64 4.24
C VAL A 143 -6.10 -27.93 3.43
N HIS A 144 -5.97 -27.84 2.10
CA HIS A 144 -5.74 -29.02 1.26
C HIS A 144 -4.32 -29.60 1.39
N ALA A 145 -3.34 -28.80 1.86
CA ALA A 145 -1.94 -29.21 1.96
C ALA A 145 -1.54 -29.77 3.34
N ASP A 146 -2.48 -29.95 4.27
CA ASP A 146 -2.23 -30.44 5.64
C ASP A 146 -1.22 -29.58 6.43
N ARG A 147 -1.08 -28.30 6.04
CA ARG A 147 -0.16 -27.33 6.65
C ARG A 147 -0.96 -26.27 7.37
N THR A 148 -1.01 -26.40 8.70
CA THR A 148 -1.57 -25.42 9.66
C THR A 148 -2.97 -24.93 9.27
N GLN A 149 -3.99 -25.70 9.61
CA GLN A 149 -5.38 -25.23 9.56
C GLN A 149 -5.54 -23.99 10.45
N PRO A 150 -6.23 -22.92 10.00
CA PRO A 150 -6.65 -21.85 10.90
C PRO A 150 -7.49 -22.44 12.03
N SER A 151 -7.31 -21.92 13.24
CA SER A 151 -8.03 -22.44 14.42
C SER A 151 -9.54 -22.18 14.28
N ILE A 152 -10.35 -22.92 15.03
CA ILE A 152 -11.80 -22.70 15.08
C ILE A 152 -12.11 -21.25 15.51
N GLU A 153 -11.29 -20.67 16.38
CA GLU A 153 -11.42 -19.28 16.82
C GLU A 153 -11.19 -18.28 15.67
N ASP A 154 -10.22 -18.55 14.79
CA ASP A 154 -9.98 -17.74 13.58
C ASP A 154 -11.18 -17.82 12.62
N ALA A 155 -11.74 -19.01 12.42
CA ALA A 155 -12.92 -19.21 11.57
C ALA A 155 -14.17 -18.50 12.12
N VAL A 156 -14.37 -18.52 13.45
CA VAL A 156 -15.47 -17.83 14.12
C VAL A 156 -15.30 -16.30 14.05
N HIS A 157 -14.08 -15.78 14.18
CA HIS A 157 -13.79 -14.36 14.04
C HIS A 157 -14.14 -13.85 12.63
N ILE A 158 -13.77 -14.61 11.60
CA ILE A 158 -14.13 -14.30 10.19
C ILE A 158 -15.65 -14.26 10.00
N TYR A 159 -16.38 -15.21 10.59
CA TYR A 159 -17.83 -15.30 10.42
C TYR A 159 -18.60 -14.22 11.17
N SER A 160 -18.10 -13.81 12.33
CA SER A 160 -18.77 -12.87 13.24
C SER A 160 -18.52 -11.39 12.91
N THR A 161 -17.42 -11.06 12.24
CA THR A 161 -17.03 -9.65 11.99
C THR A 161 -17.73 -8.97 10.82
N ARG A 162 -18.34 -9.69 9.86
CA ARG A 162 -19.13 -9.07 8.77
C ARG A 162 -20.35 -9.93 8.34
N PRO A 163 -21.60 -9.47 8.58
CA PRO A 163 -22.84 -10.23 8.32
C PRO A 163 -23.30 -10.26 6.84
N SER A 164 -22.48 -9.80 5.89
CA SER A 164 -22.89 -9.71 4.47
C SER A 164 -22.74 -11.05 3.74
N ASP A 165 -23.80 -11.53 3.10
CA ASP A 165 -23.81 -12.79 2.32
C ASP A 165 -22.96 -12.76 1.04
N ARG A 166 -22.46 -11.58 0.64
CA ARG A 166 -21.53 -11.43 -0.50
C ARG A 166 -20.07 -11.70 -0.13
N HIS A 167 -19.81 -12.08 1.12
CA HIS A 167 -18.45 -12.28 1.62
C HIS A 167 -17.82 -13.56 1.04
N PRO A 168 -16.66 -13.48 0.36
CA PRO A 168 -15.99 -14.64 -0.24
C PRO A 168 -15.78 -15.81 0.74
N LEU A 169 -15.49 -15.52 2.01
CA LEU A 169 -15.27 -16.56 3.04
C LEU A 169 -16.57 -17.29 3.47
N ARG A 170 -17.77 -16.70 3.31
CA ARG A 170 -19.03 -17.43 3.56
C ARG A 170 -19.29 -18.50 2.50
N ARG A 171 -18.84 -18.28 1.25
CA ARG A 171 -19.01 -19.26 0.17
C ARG A 171 -18.22 -20.54 0.39
N LEU A 172 -17.17 -20.51 1.23
CA LEU A 172 -16.36 -21.68 1.56
C LEU A 172 -16.98 -22.58 2.64
N VAL A 173 -17.88 -22.06 3.47
CA VAL A 173 -18.52 -22.84 4.57
C VAL A 173 -19.79 -23.55 4.11
N VAL A 174 -20.38 -23.13 2.98
CA VAL A 174 -21.65 -23.67 2.45
C VAL A 174 -21.43 -24.69 1.32
N ALA A 175 -20.18 -24.92 0.91
CA ALA A 175 -19.83 -25.87 -0.16
C ALA A 175 -19.48 -27.25 0.39
#